data_AF-A0A438DTQ1-F1
#
_entry.id   AF-A0A438DTQ1-F1
#
_cell.length_a   1.000
_cell.length_b   1.000
_cell.length_c   1.000
_cell.angle_alpha   90.00
_cell.angle_beta   90.00
_cell.angle_gamma   90.00
#
_symmetry.space_group_name_H-M   'P 1'
#
loop_
_entity.id
_entity.type
_entity.pdbx_description
1 polymer ?
#
loop_
_entity_poly.entity_id
_entity_poly.type
_entity_poly.pdbx_seq_one_letter_code
_entity_poly.pdbx_strand_id
1 'polypeptide(L)'
;MRGNGEKVPFWSSINNLLELVESVLDKENFTLEELLDEEEIIQECKALNSRLINFLRDRAQVELLLRYIVEEPPEDTENKRAFKFPFIACEIFTCEIDVIFKTLVEEDELMDLLFSFLEPNRPHSTLLAGYFSKVVVCLMLRRTVSLMNYVQAHQNVFRQLVDLIGITSIMEVLVRLVGADDHVYPNFMDVMQWLAESNLLEMIVDKLSPSSPPEVHANAAETLCAITRNAPSALATKLSSPSFVGRIFDHALEDSHSKSGLVHSLSVCISLLDPKRTVSSPFIQSIRSQHMYESHIPVNPETVGAMLPKLGKNGIYVVIDLSHHIEVVISSFGFFCQSCQI
;
A
#
# COMPACT_ATOMS: atom_id res chain seq x y z
N MET A 1 -30.36 51.45 44.79
CA MET A 1 -30.49 50.70 43.52
C MET A 1 -29.14 50.06 43.21
N ARG A 2 -28.93 48.81 43.64
CA ARG A 2 -27.74 48.02 43.27
C ARG A 2 -28.19 47.06 42.18
N GLY A 3 -27.60 47.18 41.00
CA GLY A 3 -27.81 46.23 39.91
C GLY A 3 -27.17 44.89 40.25
N ASN A 4 -27.96 43.83 40.18
CA ASN A 4 -27.46 42.45 40.16
C ASN A 4 -26.77 42.24 38.82
N GLY A 5 -25.44 42.28 38.82
CA GLY A 5 -24.64 41.67 37.77
C GLY A 5 -24.61 40.17 38.01
N GLU A 6 -25.39 39.42 37.22
CA GLU A 6 -25.26 37.97 37.15
C GLU A 6 -23.83 37.63 36.71
N LYS A 7 -23.07 37.05 37.64
CA LYS A 7 -21.74 36.51 37.33
C LYS A 7 -21.94 35.21 36.58
N VAL A 8 -21.85 35.25 35.26
CA VAL A 8 -21.70 34.05 34.44
C VAL A 8 -20.41 33.34 34.93
N PRO A 9 -20.48 32.09 35.38
CA PRO A 9 -19.30 31.40 35.90
C PRO A 9 -18.28 31.18 34.78
N PHE A 10 -17.01 31.45 35.07
CA PHE A 10 -15.88 31.28 34.13
C PHE A 10 -15.85 29.89 33.47
N TRP A 11 -16.29 28.85 34.17
CA TRP A 11 -16.44 27.48 33.64
C TRP A 11 -17.53 27.35 32.55
N SER A 12 -18.61 28.13 32.62
CA SER A 12 -19.62 28.22 31.55
C SER A 12 -19.07 28.86 30.29
N SER A 13 -18.04 29.70 30.39
CA SER A 13 -17.34 30.25 29.22
C SER A 13 -16.27 29.31 28.67
N ILE A 14 -15.73 28.39 29.48
CA ILE A 14 -14.77 27.37 29.01
C ILE A 14 -15.50 26.23 28.27
N ASN A 15 -16.69 25.83 28.73
CA ASN A 15 -17.50 24.82 28.02
C ASN A 15 -18.05 25.30 26.66
N ASN A 16 -17.94 26.60 26.33
CA ASN A 16 -18.31 27.15 25.04
C ASN A 16 -17.13 27.29 24.06
N LEU A 17 -15.92 26.87 24.45
CA LEU A 17 -14.72 26.97 23.61
C LEU A 17 -14.35 25.66 22.91
N LEU A 18 -15.04 24.57 23.22
CA LEU A 18 -15.01 23.29 22.52
C LEU A 18 -16.46 22.78 22.52
N GLU A 19 -17.12 22.74 21.36
CA GLU A 19 -18.30 21.89 21.25
C GLU A 19 -17.83 20.44 21.50
N LEU A 20 -18.65 19.65 22.17
CA LEU A 20 -18.38 18.22 22.32
C LEU A 20 -19.11 17.52 21.19
N VAL A 21 -18.59 16.39 20.71
CA VAL A 21 -19.29 15.54 19.73
C VAL A 21 -20.75 15.29 20.13
N GLU A 22 -21.02 15.04 21.42
CA GLU A 22 -22.40 14.90 21.94
C GLU A 22 -23.27 16.15 21.75
N SER A 23 -22.70 17.34 21.93
CA SER A 23 -23.41 18.61 21.74
C SER A 23 -23.83 18.80 20.28
N VAL A 24 -23.01 18.36 19.32
CA VAL A 24 -23.36 18.37 17.90
C VAL A 24 -24.45 17.34 17.61
N LEU A 25 -24.30 16.12 18.16
CA LEU A 25 -25.28 15.03 18.00
C LEU A 25 -26.65 15.32 18.64
N ASP A 26 -26.73 16.28 19.56
CA ASP A 26 -27.97 16.75 20.18
C ASP A 26 -28.73 17.79 19.33
N LYS A 27 -28.11 18.34 18.27
CA LYS A 27 -28.77 19.26 17.33
C LYS A 27 -29.76 18.49 16.45
N GLU A 28 -30.90 19.08 16.14
CA GLU A 28 -31.93 18.44 15.30
C GLU A 28 -31.47 18.18 13.85
N ASN A 29 -30.59 19.03 13.31
CA ASN A 29 -30.12 18.96 11.91
C ASN A 29 -28.62 19.34 11.81
N PHE A 30 -27.73 18.51 12.35
CA PHE A 30 -26.28 18.68 12.15
C PHE A 30 -25.82 18.04 10.84
N THR A 31 -24.65 18.45 10.34
CA THR A 31 -24.00 17.84 9.17
C THR A 31 -22.77 17.03 9.57
N LEU A 32 -22.25 16.21 8.65
CA LEU A 32 -21.00 15.50 8.87
C LEU A 32 -19.85 16.47 9.09
N GLU A 33 -19.80 17.57 8.35
CA GLU A 33 -18.76 18.59 8.45
C GLU A 33 -18.71 19.24 9.84
N GLU A 34 -19.86 19.45 10.49
CA GLU A 34 -19.88 19.89 11.89
C GLU A 34 -19.19 18.87 12.80
N LEU A 35 -19.45 17.58 12.62
CA LEU A 35 -18.78 16.51 13.39
C LEU A 35 -17.28 16.40 13.07
N LEU A 36 -16.89 16.52 11.80
CA LEU A 36 -15.48 16.52 11.40
C LEU A 36 -14.73 17.75 11.92
N ASP A 37 -15.45 18.82 12.27
CA ASP A 37 -14.87 20.00 12.88
C ASP A 37 -14.53 19.81 14.38
N GLU A 38 -15.09 18.79 15.03
CA GLU A 38 -14.84 18.49 16.45
C GLU A 38 -13.48 17.84 16.71
N GLU A 39 -12.75 18.33 17.73
CA GLU A 39 -11.41 17.84 18.07
C GLU A 39 -11.41 16.39 18.59
N GLU A 40 -12.50 15.99 19.24
CA GLU A 40 -12.65 14.69 19.91
C GLU A 40 -13.26 13.61 18.99
N ILE A 41 -13.59 13.93 17.73
CA ILE A 41 -14.31 13.02 16.82
C ILE A 41 -13.60 11.66 16.63
N ILE A 42 -12.27 11.67 16.50
CA ILE A 42 -11.48 10.45 16.36
C ILE A 42 -11.47 9.65 17.68
N GLN A 43 -11.41 10.34 18.83
CA GLN A 43 -11.42 9.68 20.14
C GLN A 43 -12.75 9.00 20.40
N GLU A 44 -13.87 9.67 20.09
CA GLU A 44 -15.22 9.11 20.19
C GLU A 44 -15.44 7.92 19.23
N CYS A 45 -14.88 7.99 18.02
CA CYS A 45 -14.86 6.84 17.11
C CYS A 45 -14.12 5.64 17.72
N LYS A 46 -12.93 5.86 18.32
CA LYS A 46 -12.14 4.81 19.00
C LYS A 46 -12.82 4.29 20.26
N ALA A 47 -13.55 5.14 20.97
CA ALA A 47 -14.38 4.78 22.11
C ALA A 47 -15.66 4.03 21.72
N LEU A 48 -15.90 3.83 20.43
CA LEU A 48 -17.08 3.20 19.88
C LEU A 48 -18.40 3.86 20.32
N ASN A 49 -18.42 5.20 20.30
CA ASN A 49 -19.62 5.96 20.62
C ASN A 49 -20.79 5.54 19.72
N SER A 50 -21.81 4.94 20.33
CA SER A 50 -22.92 4.32 19.60
C SER A 50 -23.74 5.30 18.77
N ARG A 51 -23.96 6.53 19.26
CA ARG A 51 -24.73 7.56 18.52
C ARG A 51 -23.94 8.02 17.30
N LEU A 52 -22.66 8.32 17.48
CA LEU A 52 -21.77 8.71 16.41
C LEU A 52 -21.65 7.61 15.34
N ILE A 53 -21.39 6.37 15.75
CA ILE A 53 -21.24 5.24 14.83
C ILE A 53 -22.54 4.99 14.05
N ASN A 54 -23.70 5.11 14.71
CA ASN A 54 -24.99 4.95 14.05
C ASN A 54 -25.24 6.00 12.97
N PHE A 55 -24.71 7.22 13.14
CA PHE A 55 -24.74 8.24 12.10
C PHE A 55 -23.72 7.96 10.98
N LEU A 56 -22.45 7.72 11.34
CA LEU A 56 -21.35 7.53 10.37
C LEU A 56 -21.51 6.30 9.48
N ARG A 57 -22.24 5.27 9.93
CA ARG A 57 -22.47 4.05 9.14
C ARG A 57 -23.47 4.22 8.01
N ASP A 58 -24.21 5.32 7.97
CA ASP A 58 -25.19 5.56 6.91
C ASP A 58 -24.47 5.75 5.56
N ARG A 59 -25.06 5.19 4.49
CA ARG A 59 -24.49 5.20 3.13
C ARG A 59 -23.97 6.58 2.71
N ALA A 60 -24.77 7.62 2.90
CA ALA A 60 -24.43 8.99 2.52
C ALA A 60 -23.21 9.52 3.26
N GLN A 61 -23.03 9.14 4.53
CA GLN A 61 -21.87 9.57 5.33
C GLN A 61 -20.61 8.83 4.89
N VAL A 62 -20.70 7.52 4.64
CA VAL A 62 -19.58 6.73 4.10
C VAL A 62 -19.16 7.26 2.73
N GLU A 63 -20.10 7.60 1.85
CA GLU A 63 -19.82 8.21 0.56
C GLU A 63 -19.06 9.54 0.71
N LEU A 64 -19.54 10.42 1.59
CA LEU A 64 -18.91 11.73 1.79
C LEU A 64 -17.50 11.59 2.41
N LEU A 65 -17.33 10.68 3.37
CA LEU A 65 -16.01 10.34 3.90
C LEU A 65 -15.08 9.84 2.79
N LEU A 66 -15.54 8.96 1.90
CA LEU A 66 -14.75 8.48 0.77
C LEU A 66 -14.37 9.60 -0.19
N ARG A 67 -15.28 10.54 -0.50
CA ARG A 67 -14.97 11.69 -1.37
C ARG A 67 -13.80 12.50 -0.83
N TYR A 68 -13.73 12.72 0.48
CA TYR A 68 -12.56 13.39 1.09
C TYR A 68 -11.24 12.59 0.97
N ILE A 69 -11.30 11.28 0.70
CA ILE A 69 -10.12 10.43 0.50
C ILE A 69 -9.65 10.42 -0.94
N VAL A 70 -10.58 10.47 -1.91
CA VAL A 70 -10.29 10.21 -3.33
C VAL A 70 -10.46 11.41 -4.26
N GLU A 71 -11.07 12.48 -3.79
CA GLU A 71 -11.30 13.71 -4.55
C GLU A 71 -10.47 14.86 -3.98
N GLU A 72 -9.82 15.62 -4.86
CA GLU A 72 -9.11 16.84 -4.47
C GLU A 72 -10.12 17.89 -3.98
N PRO A 73 -9.80 18.63 -2.90
CA PRO A 73 -10.68 19.69 -2.42
C PRO A 73 -10.79 20.79 -3.49
N PRO A 74 -12.00 21.35 -3.71
CA PRO A 74 -12.17 22.50 -4.60
C PRO A 74 -11.27 23.68 -4.20
N GLU A 75 -10.78 24.44 -5.18
CA GLU A 75 -9.87 25.58 -4.94
C GLU A 75 -10.45 26.65 -3.99
N ASP A 76 -11.78 26.76 -3.93
CA ASP A 76 -12.50 27.72 -3.08
C ASP A 76 -12.73 27.23 -1.64
N THR A 77 -12.28 26.02 -1.31
CA THR A 77 -12.46 25.45 0.04
C THR A 77 -11.58 26.20 1.03
N GLU A 78 -12.11 26.54 2.21
CA GLU A 78 -11.31 27.13 3.29
C GLU A 78 -10.04 26.28 3.52
N ASN A 79 -8.85 26.89 3.36
CA ASN A 79 -7.56 26.18 3.40
C ASN A 79 -7.42 25.22 4.59
N LYS A 80 -8.03 25.54 5.74
CA LYS A 80 -8.02 24.64 6.92
C LYS A 80 -8.84 23.37 6.70
N ARG A 81 -10.04 23.47 6.12
CA ARG A 81 -10.94 22.34 5.86
C ARG A 81 -10.43 21.44 4.73
N ALA A 82 -9.78 22.04 3.73
CA ALA A 82 -9.14 21.33 2.61
C ALA A 82 -8.13 20.26 3.07
N PHE A 83 -7.45 20.46 4.21
CA PHE A 83 -6.54 19.46 4.79
C PHE A 83 -7.15 18.70 5.97
N LYS A 84 -7.96 19.36 6.80
CA LYS A 84 -8.56 18.76 7.99
C LYS A 84 -9.51 17.61 7.64
N PHE A 85 -10.44 17.82 6.71
CA PHE A 85 -11.48 16.82 6.45
C PHE A 85 -10.93 15.53 5.82
N PRO A 86 -10.05 15.57 4.79
CA PRO A 86 -9.36 14.36 4.31
C PRO A 86 -8.62 13.61 5.41
N PHE A 87 -7.91 14.35 6.29
CA PHE A 87 -7.21 13.75 7.41
C PHE A 87 -8.15 13.04 8.39
N ILE A 88 -9.20 13.74 8.87
CA ILE A 88 -10.14 13.15 9.83
C ILE A 88 -10.90 11.99 9.20
N ALA A 89 -11.35 12.10 7.94
CA ALA A 89 -12.03 11.01 7.24
C ALA A 89 -11.14 9.77 7.14
N CYS A 90 -9.85 9.95 6.84
CA CYS A 90 -8.91 8.84 6.81
C CYS A 90 -8.76 8.22 8.20
N GLU A 91 -8.64 9.04 9.25
CA GLU A 91 -8.47 8.54 10.61
C GLU A 91 -9.72 7.79 11.11
N ILE A 92 -10.93 8.21 10.72
CA ILE A 92 -12.17 7.47 10.99
C ILE A 92 -12.13 6.07 10.38
N PHE A 93 -11.74 5.93 9.11
CA PHE A 93 -11.58 4.59 8.49
C PHE A 93 -10.50 3.77 9.19
N THR A 94 -9.39 4.38 9.63
CA THR A 94 -8.34 3.67 10.39
C THR A 94 -8.74 3.31 11.81
N CYS A 95 -9.89 3.76 12.32
CA CYS A 95 -10.46 3.23 13.55
C CYS A 95 -11.03 1.80 13.37
N GLU A 96 -11.06 1.28 12.14
CA GLU A 96 -11.41 -0.12 11.84
C GLU A 96 -12.83 -0.53 12.31
N ILE A 97 -13.77 0.44 12.32
CA ILE A 97 -15.14 0.26 12.82
C ILE A 97 -15.93 -0.65 11.87
N ASP A 98 -16.28 -1.83 12.36
CA ASP A 98 -16.83 -2.94 11.56
C ASP A 98 -18.07 -2.54 10.73
N VAL A 99 -19.02 -1.82 11.34
CA VAL A 99 -20.27 -1.43 10.66
C VAL A 99 -20.07 -0.42 9.54
N ILE A 100 -19.02 0.42 9.60
CA ILE A 100 -18.68 1.36 8.53
C ILE A 100 -18.11 0.59 7.34
N PHE A 101 -17.18 -0.33 7.60
CA PHE A 101 -16.64 -1.21 6.55
C PHE A 101 -17.69 -2.14 5.97
N LYS A 102 -18.69 -2.55 6.76
CA LYS A 102 -19.84 -3.31 6.26
C LYS A 102 -20.62 -2.51 5.22
N THR A 103 -21.01 -1.28 5.54
CA THR A 103 -21.69 -0.39 4.57
C THR A 103 -20.85 -0.18 3.31
N LEU A 104 -19.54 0.05 3.46
CA LEU A 104 -18.63 0.24 2.33
C LEU A 104 -18.62 -0.95 1.36
N VAL A 105 -18.52 -2.19 1.86
CA VAL A 105 -18.38 -3.37 0.99
C VAL A 105 -19.70 -4.00 0.53
N GLU A 106 -20.82 -3.64 1.14
CA GLU A 106 -22.16 -4.08 0.70
C GLU A 106 -22.70 -3.25 -0.47
N GLU A 107 -22.02 -2.16 -0.82
CA GLU A 107 -22.48 -1.17 -1.78
C GLU A 107 -21.44 -1.00 -2.91
N ASP A 108 -21.71 -1.61 -4.06
CA ASP A 108 -20.78 -1.61 -5.21
C ASP A 108 -20.37 -0.19 -5.62
N GLU A 109 -21.32 0.76 -5.63
CA GLU A 109 -21.06 2.17 -5.96
C GLU A 109 -20.05 2.85 -5.01
N LEU A 110 -19.98 2.44 -3.73
CA LEU A 110 -19.00 2.98 -2.78
C LEU A 110 -17.61 2.39 -3.02
N MET A 111 -17.55 1.11 -3.37
CA MET A 111 -16.31 0.46 -3.79
C MET A 111 -15.80 1.06 -5.11
N ASP A 112 -16.68 1.27 -6.08
CA ASP A 112 -16.38 1.97 -7.33
C ASP A 112 -15.84 3.36 -7.06
N LEU A 113 -16.46 4.13 -6.17
CA LEU A 113 -15.97 5.44 -5.77
C LEU A 113 -14.57 5.38 -5.16
N LEU A 114 -14.32 4.47 -4.20
CA LEU A 114 -13.00 4.30 -3.59
C LEU A 114 -11.93 3.98 -4.65
N PHE A 115 -12.21 3.00 -5.52
CA PHE A 115 -11.25 2.55 -6.54
C PHE A 115 -11.18 3.48 -7.76
N SER A 116 -12.12 4.41 -7.93
CA SER A 116 -12.03 5.47 -8.94
C SER A 116 -10.77 6.31 -8.79
N PHE A 117 -10.20 6.39 -7.58
CA PHE A 117 -8.89 7.02 -7.31
C PHE A 117 -7.79 6.54 -8.26
N LEU A 118 -7.85 5.29 -8.73
CA LEU A 118 -6.84 4.68 -9.59
C LEU A 118 -7.03 4.99 -11.09
N GLU A 119 -8.08 5.72 -11.46
CA GLU A 119 -8.37 6.02 -12.86
C GLU A 119 -7.29 6.93 -13.47
N PRO A 120 -6.76 6.62 -14.67
CA PRO A 120 -5.67 7.38 -15.29
C PRO A 120 -5.93 8.87 -15.50
N ASN A 121 -7.20 9.27 -15.58
CA ASN A 121 -7.60 10.66 -15.83
C ASN A 121 -7.71 11.49 -14.54
N ARG A 122 -7.48 10.90 -13.37
CA ARG A 122 -7.54 11.61 -12.09
C ARG A 122 -6.17 12.15 -11.66
N PRO A 123 -6.15 13.25 -10.91
CA PRO A 123 -4.94 13.66 -10.20
C PRO A 123 -4.63 12.66 -9.08
N HIS A 124 -3.37 12.27 -8.97
CA HIS A 124 -2.90 11.35 -7.93
C HIS A 124 -1.93 12.09 -7.01
N SER A 125 -2.45 12.97 -6.13
CA SER A 125 -1.58 13.63 -5.15
C SER A 125 -1.02 12.61 -4.16
N THR A 126 0.23 12.84 -3.74
CA THR A 126 0.89 11.98 -2.76
C THR A 126 0.11 11.88 -1.44
N LEU A 127 -0.58 12.95 -1.06
CA LEU A 127 -1.40 13.00 0.15
C LEU A 127 -2.60 12.06 0.06
N LEU A 128 -3.44 12.22 -0.97
CA LEU A 128 -4.62 11.38 -1.17
C LEU A 128 -4.24 9.93 -1.45
N ALA A 129 -3.14 9.68 -2.17
CA ALA A 129 -2.61 8.32 -2.34
C ALA A 129 -2.26 7.65 -1.01
N GLY A 130 -1.74 8.42 -0.04
CA GLY A 130 -1.49 7.96 1.32
C GLY A 130 -2.78 7.60 2.06
N TYR A 131 -3.83 8.41 1.93
CA TYR A 131 -5.13 8.14 2.55
C TYR A 131 -5.84 6.95 1.90
N PHE A 132 -5.90 6.91 0.56
CA PHE A 132 -6.39 5.77 -0.20
C PHE A 132 -5.70 4.47 0.23
N SER A 133 -4.36 4.49 0.30
CA SER A 133 -3.57 3.34 0.74
C SER A 133 -3.97 2.87 2.14
N LYS A 134 -4.06 3.78 3.12
CA LYS A 134 -4.50 3.43 4.49
C LYS A 134 -5.88 2.78 4.50
N VAL A 135 -6.87 3.33 3.79
CA VAL A 135 -8.24 2.79 3.74
C VAL A 135 -8.27 1.40 3.09
N VAL A 136 -7.57 1.22 1.96
CA VAL A 136 -7.48 -0.08 1.28
C VAL A 136 -6.76 -1.12 2.15
N VAL A 137 -5.73 -0.74 2.89
CA VAL A 137 -5.06 -1.62 3.85
C VAL A 137 -6.01 -2.04 4.99
N CYS A 138 -6.82 -1.13 5.51
CA CYS A 138 -7.87 -1.48 6.48
C CYS A 138 -8.93 -2.41 5.86
N LEU A 139 -9.31 -2.24 4.59
CA LEU A 139 -10.17 -3.19 3.88
C LEU A 139 -9.53 -4.57 3.75
N MET A 140 -8.24 -4.63 3.40
CA MET A 140 -7.48 -5.89 3.38
C MET A 140 -7.51 -6.55 4.76
N LEU A 141 -7.36 -5.79 5.84
CA LEU A 141 -7.38 -6.28 7.22
C LEU A 141 -8.76 -6.77 7.69
N ARG A 142 -9.82 -6.03 7.37
CA ARG A 142 -11.16 -6.23 7.97
C ARG A 142 -12.16 -6.92 7.05
N ARG A 143 -11.94 -6.87 5.74
CA ARG A 143 -12.89 -7.29 4.69
C ARG A 143 -12.19 -7.93 3.48
N THR A 144 -11.14 -8.71 3.72
CA THR A 144 -10.30 -9.33 2.66
C THR A 144 -11.14 -10.06 1.60
N VAL A 145 -12.08 -10.90 2.03
CA VAL A 145 -12.89 -11.70 1.10
C VAL A 145 -13.73 -10.80 0.19
N SER A 146 -14.43 -9.81 0.74
CA SER A 146 -15.24 -8.86 -0.05
C SER A 146 -14.37 -8.03 -0.99
N LEU A 147 -13.21 -7.55 -0.51
CA LEU A 147 -12.26 -6.81 -1.33
C LEU A 147 -11.75 -7.66 -2.49
N MET A 148 -11.34 -8.92 -2.23
CA MET A 148 -10.83 -9.80 -3.28
C MET A 148 -11.91 -10.17 -4.29
N ASN A 149 -13.15 -10.39 -3.86
CA ASN A 149 -14.28 -10.60 -4.78
C ASN A 149 -14.49 -9.39 -5.70
N TYR A 150 -14.43 -8.18 -5.15
CA TYR A 150 -14.54 -6.95 -5.94
C TYR A 150 -13.39 -6.82 -6.96
N VAL A 151 -12.15 -7.05 -6.53
CA VAL A 151 -10.97 -6.97 -7.41
C VAL A 151 -11.00 -8.05 -8.50
N GLN A 152 -11.48 -9.26 -8.19
CA GLN A 152 -11.68 -10.33 -9.17
C GLN A 152 -12.71 -9.96 -10.23
N ALA A 153 -13.79 -9.27 -9.85
CA ALA A 153 -14.78 -8.74 -10.78
C ALA A 153 -14.23 -7.56 -11.62
N HIS A 154 -13.29 -6.79 -11.07
CA HIS A 154 -12.72 -5.59 -11.68
C HIS A 154 -11.23 -5.75 -11.99
N GLN A 155 -10.89 -6.60 -12.97
CA GLN A 155 -9.48 -6.91 -13.30
C GLN A 155 -8.60 -5.70 -13.66
N ASN A 156 -9.20 -4.58 -14.06
CA ASN A 156 -8.47 -3.34 -14.32
C ASN A 156 -7.81 -2.75 -13.06
N VAL A 157 -8.31 -3.06 -11.86
CA VAL A 157 -7.76 -2.53 -10.59
C VAL A 157 -6.28 -2.88 -10.45
N PHE A 158 -5.88 -4.12 -10.76
CA PHE A 158 -4.46 -4.48 -10.71
C PHE A 158 -3.61 -3.73 -11.71
N ARG A 159 -4.11 -3.60 -12.93
CA ARG A 159 -3.40 -2.86 -13.96
C ARG A 159 -3.20 -1.41 -13.51
N GLN A 160 -4.23 -0.78 -12.96
CA GLN A 160 -4.15 0.60 -12.50
C GLN A 160 -3.23 0.77 -11.28
N LEU A 161 -3.29 -0.15 -10.30
CA LEU A 161 -2.34 -0.17 -9.17
C LEU A 161 -0.90 -0.28 -9.67
N VAL A 162 -0.63 -1.17 -10.63
CA VAL A 162 0.71 -1.35 -11.20
C VAL A 162 1.12 -0.16 -12.07
N ASP A 163 0.21 0.45 -12.80
CA ASP A 163 0.47 1.67 -13.57
C ASP A 163 0.86 2.85 -12.69
N LEU A 164 0.34 2.88 -11.44
CA LEU A 164 0.64 3.88 -10.42
C LEU A 164 1.73 3.46 -9.42
N ILE A 165 2.46 2.36 -9.67
CA ILE A 165 3.45 1.82 -8.73
C ILE A 165 4.57 2.81 -8.37
N GLY A 166 4.81 3.84 -9.20
CA GLY A 166 5.76 4.92 -8.89
C GLY A 166 5.39 5.73 -7.66
N ILE A 167 4.13 5.71 -7.22
CA ILE A 167 3.68 6.33 -5.98
C ILE A 167 3.89 5.33 -4.83
N THR A 168 4.77 5.66 -3.87
CA THR A 168 5.15 4.76 -2.76
C THR A 168 3.95 4.21 -2.01
N SER A 169 2.94 5.03 -1.71
CA SER A 169 1.73 4.56 -1.02
C SER A 169 0.93 3.52 -1.80
N ILE A 170 0.96 3.56 -3.13
CA ILE A 170 0.32 2.55 -4.00
C ILE A 170 1.16 1.28 -4.06
N MET A 171 2.48 1.40 -4.15
CA MET A 171 3.39 0.26 -4.00
C MET A 171 3.17 -0.44 -2.65
N GLU A 172 2.94 0.29 -1.56
CA GLU A 172 2.65 -0.33 -0.25
C GLU A 172 1.36 -1.17 -0.24
N VAL A 173 0.34 -0.77 -1.02
CA VAL A 173 -0.87 -1.57 -1.23
C VAL A 173 -0.51 -2.86 -1.95
N LEU A 174 0.29 -2.78 -3.03
CA LEU A 174 0.74 -3.95 -3.78
C LEU A 174 1.59 -4.89 -2.91
N VAL A 175 2.55 -4.37 -2.15
CA VAL A 175 3.38 -5.14 -1.21
C VAL A 175 2.52 -5.87 -0.19
N ARG A 176 1.48 -5.23 0.37
CA ARG A 176 0.57 -5.89 1.31
C ARG A 176 -0.32 -6.92 0.64
N LEU A 177 -0.75 -6.66 -0.60
CA LEU A 177 -1.54 -7.61 -1.37
C LEU A 177 -0.75 -8.89 -1.67
N VAL A 178 0.50 -8.78 -2.14
CA VAL A 178 1.33 -9.93 -2.54
C VAL A 178 2.14 -10.53 -1.39
N GLY A 179 2.33 -9.76 -0.32
CA GLY A 179 3.22 -10.03 0.80
C GLY A 179 2.50 -10.27 2.12
N ALA A 180 1.18 -10.44 2.11
CA ALA A 180 0.42 -10.80 3.30
C ALA A 180 0.89 -12.15 3.88
N ASP A 181 0.90 -12.25 5.20
CA ASP A 181 1.27 -13.49 5.93
C ASP A 181 0.08 -14.47 5.88
N ASP A 182 0.39 -15.76 5.66
CA ASP A 182 -0.56 -16.88 5.53
C ASP A 182 -1.55 -16.99 6.69
N HIS A 183 -1.26 -16.34 7.83
CA HIS A 183 -2.03 -16.41 9.05
C HIS A 183 -3.02 -15.27 9.30
N VAL A 184 -3.09 -14.25 8.44
CA VAL A 184 -3.90 -13.05 8.72
C VAL A 184 -5.33 -13.16 8.17
N TYR A 185 -5.58 -14.00 7.16
CA TYR A 185 -6.84 -13.96 6.40
C TYR A 185 -7.51 -15.33 6.20
N PRO A 186 -8.82 -15.47 6.46
CA PRO A 186 -9.58 -16.63 6.01
C PRO A 186 -9.53 -16.74 4.47
N ASN A 187 -9.32 -17.95 3.92
CA ASN A 187 -9.22 -18.24 2.47
C ASN A 187 -8.02 -17.60 1.74
N PHE A 188 -6.97 -17.21 2.47
CA PHE A 188 -5.78 -16.58 1.90
C PHE A 188 -5.08 -17.40 0.82
N MET A 189 -5.02 -18.73 1.00
CA MET A 189 -4.35 -19.63 0.06
C MET A 189 -4.97 -19.59 -1.35
N ASP A 190 -6.30 -19.56 -1.44
CA ASP A 190 -7.02 -19.49 -2.72
C ASP A 190 -6.79 -18.12 -3.41
N VAL A 191 -6.74 -17.05 -2.61
CA VAL A 191 -6.42 -15.70 -3.09
C VAL A 191 -4.99 -15.65 -3.63
N MET A 192 -4.01 -16.20 -2.91
CA MET A 192 -2.61 -16.22 -3.33
C MET A 192 -2.39 -17.06 -4.59
N GLN A 193 -3.08 -18.20 -4.69
CA GLN A 193 -3.06 -19.03 -5.89
C GLN A 193 -3.64 -18.27 -7.08
N TRP A 194 -4.79 -17.60 -6.92
CA TRP A 194 -5.39 -16.78 -7.96
C TRP A 194 -4.49 -15.60 -8.37
N LEU A 195 -3.84 -14.92 -7.42
CA LEU A 195 -2.87 -13.87 -7.72
C LEU A 195 -1.71 -14.41 -8.56
N ALA A 196 -1.22 -15.62 -8.28
CA ALA A 196 -0.18 -16.26 -9.06
C ALA A 196 -0.65 -16.64 -10.48
N GLU A 197 -1.92 -17.00 -10.65
CA GLU A 197 -2.52 -17.29 -11.97
C GLU A 197 -2.85 -16.03 -12.76
N SER A 198 -3.02 -14.90 -12.08
CA SER A 198 -3.22 -13.59 -12.72
C SER A 198 -1.96 -13.08 -13.43
N ASN A 199 -2.14 -12.04 -14.25
CA ASN A 199 -1.04 -11.37 -14.95
C ASN A 199 -0.32 -10.30 -14.09
N LEU A 200 -0.58 -10.27 -12.78
CA LEU A 200 -0.04 -9.26 -11.86
C LEU A 200 1.49 -9.27 -11.82
N LEU A 201 2.08 -10.46 -11.71
CA LEU A 201 3.54 -10.61 -11.61
C LEU A 201 4.23 -10.16 -12.89
N GLU A 202 3.67 -10.50 -14.04
CA GLU A 202 4.12 -10.08 -15.37
C GLU A 202 4.11 -8.55 -15.47
N MET A 203 3.00 -7.91 -15.08
CA MET A 203 2.87 -6.45 -15.09
C MET A 203 3.90 -5.76 -14.19
N ILE A 204 4.18 -6.31 -12.99
CA ILE A 204 5.18 -5.73 -12.07
C ILE A 204 6.61 -5.90 -12.63
N VAL A 205 6.94 -7.08 -13.19
CA VAL A 205 8.26 -7.31 -13.80
C VAL A 205 8.49 -6.40 -15.01
N ASP A 206 7.46 -6.13 -15.81
CA ASP A 206 7.55 -5.18 -16.93
C ASP A 206 7.90 -3.75 -16.49
N LYS A 207 7.59 -3.38 -15.25
CA LYS A 207 7.97 -2.07 -14.70
C LYS A 207 9.48 -1.93 -14.48
N LEU A 208 10.25 -3.03 -14.52
CA LEU A 208 11.72 -3.00 -14.52
C LEU A 208 12.33 -2.67 -15.89
N SER A 209 11.51 -2.57 -16.96
CA SER A 209 11.96 -2.17 -18.29
C SER A 209 12.77 -0.86 -18.24
N PRO A 210 13.88 -0.74 -19.00
CA PRO A 210 14.70 0.48 -19.05
C PRO A 210 13.93 1.77 -19.36
N SER A 211 12.76 1.67 -20.00
CA SER A 211 11.85 2.77 -20.31
C SER A 211 11.16 3.39 -19.10
N SER A 212 11.17 2.71 -17.95
CA SER A 212 10.51 3.16 -16.73
C SER A 212 11.35 4.22 -15.97
N PRO A 213 10.70 5.13 -15.21
CA PRO A 213 11.39 6.05 -14.32
C PRO A 213 12.12 5.34 -13.17
N PRO A 214 13.16 5.95 -12.56
CA PRO A 214 13.89 5.36 -11.44
C PRO A 214 13.05 4.99 -10.23
N GLU A 215 12.06 5.81 -9.87
CA GLU A 215 11.12 5.56 -8.78
C GLU A 215 10.22 4.35 -9.05
N VAL A 216 9.85 4.13 -10.31
CA VAL A 216 9.08 2.95 -10.74
C VAL A 216 9.94 1.69 -10.63
N HIS A 217 11.22 1.74 -11.04
CA HIS A 217 12.14 0.62 -10.85
C HIS A 217 12.31 0.26 -9.37
N ALA A 218 12.50 1.26 -8.51
CA ALA A 218 12.70 1.06 -7.08
C ALA A 218 11.49 0.39 -6.43
N ASN A 219 10.30 0.91 -6.68
CA ASN A 219 9.06 0.41 -6.10
C ASN A 219 8.68 -0.98 -6.68
N ALA A 220 8.90 -1.21 -7.97
CA ALA A 220 8.70 -2.53 -8.59
C ALA A 220 9.65 -3.58 -7.99
N ALA A 221 10.93 -3.25 -7.86
CA ALA A 221 11.90 -4.15 -7.23
C ALA A 221 11.57 -4.42 -5.76
N GLU A 222 11.16 -3.42 -4.98
CA GLU A 222 10.75 -3.64 -3.59
C GLU A 222 9.53 -4.58 -3.50
N THR A 223 8.56 -4.41 -4.40
CA THR A 223 7.39 -5.30 -4.49
C THR A 223 7.79 -6.73 -4.82
N LEU A 224 8.67 -6.93 -5.80
CA LEU A 224 9.18 -8.26 -6.17
C LEU A 224 10.04 -8.88 -5.05
N CYS A 225 10.86 -8.09 -4.38
CA CYS A 225 11.63 -8.52 -3.21
C CYS A 225 10.74 -8.87 -2.00
N ALA A 226 9.57 -8.25 -1.86
CA ALA A 226 8.59 -8.68 -0.86
C ALA A 226 8.06 -10.08 -1.17
N ILE A 227 7.79 -10.39 -2.44
CA ILE A 227 7.36 -11.72 -2.88
C ILE A 227 8.44 -12.77 -2.59
N THR A 228 9.72 -12.49 -2.88
CA THR A 228 10.81 -13.43 -2.63
C THR A 228 11.02 -13.73 -1.14
N ARG A 229 10.84 -12.74 -0.26
CA ARG A 229 10.93 -12.88 1.20
C ARG A 229 9.80 -13.74 1.78
N ASN A 230 8.65 -13.76 1.13
CA ASN A 230 7.50 -14.58 1.53
C ASN A 230 7.55 -16.02 1.01
N ALA A 231 8.72 -16.53 0.66
CA ALA A 231 8.87 -17.93 0.27
C ALA A 231 8.70 -18.87 1.50
N PRO A 232 8.08 -20.06 1.33
CA PRO A 232 7.51 -20.59 0.09
C PRO A 232 6.09 -20.07 -0.16
N SER A 233 5.84 -19.44 -1.32
CA SER A 233 4.49 -19.03 -1.77
C SER A 233 4.34 -19.26 -3.27
N ALA A 234 3.10 -19.37 -3.76
CA ALA A 234 2.82 -19.58 -5.19
C ALA A 234 3.45 -18.49 -6.08
N LEU A 235 3.39 -17.24 -5.62
CA LEU A 235 4.03 -16.09 -6.28
C LEU A 235 5.55 -16.19 -6.24
N ALA A 236 6.16 -16.56 -5.11
CA ALA A 236 7.60 -16.75 -5.01
C ALA A 236 8.11 -17.88 -5.93
N THR A 237 7.37 -18.98 -6.03
CA THR A 237 7.67 -20.09 -6.94
C THR A 237 7.56 -19.66 -8.39
N LYS A 238 6.51 -18.93 -8.79
CA LYS A 238 6.35 -18.40 -10.15
C LYS A 238 7.47 -17.41 -10.49
N LEU A 239 7.81 -16.50 -9.58
CA LEU A 239 8.89 -15.51 -9.76
C LEU A 239 10.26 -16.18 -9.90
N SER A 240 10.51 -17.27 -9.18
CA SER A 240 11.76 -18.03 -9.25
C SER A 240 11.89 -18.89 -10.52
N SER A 241 10.85 -18.97 -11.35
CA SER A 241 10.86 -19.79 -12.57
C SER A 241 11.84 -19.25 -13.63
N PRO A 242 12.42 -20.12 -14.47
CA PRO A 242 13.36 -19.71 -15.52
C PRO A 242 12.83 -18.62 -16.46
N SER A 243 11.53 -18.60 -16.75
CA SER A 243 10.91 -17.60 -17.64
C SER A 243 10.90 -16.20 -17.02
N PHE A 244 10.57 -16.08 -15.74
CA PHE A 244 10.53 -14.80 -15.04
C PHE A 244 11.93 -14.27 -14.76
N VAL A 245 12.82 -15.15 -14.32
CA VAL A 245 14.24 -14.82 -14.13
C VAL A 245 14.86 -14.34 -15.43
N GLY A 246 14.62 -15.05 -16.54
CA GLY A 246 15.08 -14.64 -17.86
C GLY A 246 14.58 -13.26 -18.26
N ARG A 247 13.29 -12.96 -18.03
CA ARG A 247 12.67 -11.66 -18.31
C ARG A 247 13.29 -10.52 -17.49
N ILE A 248 13.53 -10.73 -16.19
CA ILE A 248 14.20 -9.74 -15.33
C ILE A 248 15.62 -9.45 -15.84
N PHE A 249 16.34 -10.50 -16.26
CA PHE A 249 17.67 -10.35 -16.87
C PHE A 249 17.64 -9.64 -18.21
N ASP A 250 16.61 -9.87 -19.02
CA ASP A 250 16.44 -9.16 -20.29
C ASP A 250 16.27 -7.65 -20.03
N HIS A 251 15.39 -7.25 -19.10
CA HIS A 251 15.26 -5.84 -18.72
C HIS A 251 16.54 -5.23 -18.11
N ALA A 252 17.30 -5.99 -17.33
CA ALA A 252 18.60 -5.56 -16.80
C ALA A 252 19.65 -5.29 -17.89
N LEU A 253 19.60 -6.00 -19.02
CA LEU A 253 20.67 -6.04 -20.02
C LEU A 253 20.28 -5.44 -21.38
N GLU A 254 19.01 -5.07 -21.59
CA GLU A 254 18.47 -4.57 -22.86
C GLU A 254 18.98 -3.16 -23.23
N ASP A 255 19.30 -2.31 -22.24
CA ASP A 255 19.82 -0.94 -22.47
C ASP A 255 20.94 -0.58 -21.48
N SER A 256 22.14 -0.31 -22.00
CA SER A 256 23.32 0.04 -21.21
C SER A 256 23.25 1.42 -20.55
N HIS A 257 22.21 2.23 -20.82
CA HIS A 257 22.10 3.58 -20.28
C HIS A 257 21.23 3.69 -19.01
N SER A 258 20.31 2.74 -18.76
CA SER A 258 19.40 2.78 -17.60
C SER A 258 20.04 2.16 -16.35
N LYS A 259 20.90 2.94 -15.69
CA LYS A 259 21.58 2.58 -14.42
C LYS A 259 20.60 2.09 -13.34
N SER A 260 19.45 2.76 -13.22
CA SER A 260 18.45 2.40 -12.22
C SER A 260 17.81 1.04 -12.51
N GLY A 261 17.46 0.75 -13.78
CA GLY A 261 16.88 -0.53 -14.18
C GLY A 261 17.81 -1.69 -13.89
N LEU A 262 19.11 -1.54 -14.18
CA LEU A 262 20.12 -2.56 -13.85
C LEU A 262 20.22 -2.82 -12.34
N VAL A 263 20.39 -1.77 -11.52
CA VAL A 263 20.57 -1.91 -10.06
C VAL A 263 19.37 -2.63 -9.43
N HIS A 264 18.16 -2.21 -9.78
CA HIS A 264 16.94 -2.74 -9.18
C HIS A 264 16.60 -4.14 -9.68
N SER A 265 16.84 -4.44 -10.96
CA SER A 265 16.70 -5.81 -11.48
C SER A 265 17.69 -6.78 -10.82
N LEU A 266 18.95 -6.36 -10.64
CA LEU A 266 19.95 -7.15 -9.91
C LEU A 266 19.57 -7.34 -8.43
N SER A 267 18.99 -6.33 -7.78
CA SER A 267 18.47 -6.44 -6.41
C SER A 267 17.44 -7.57 -6.28
N VAL A 268 16.50 -7.67 -7.23
CA VAL A 268 15.52 -8.76 -7.27
C VAL A 268 16.20 -10.11 -7.45
N CYS A 269 17.15 -10.22 -8.38
CA CYS A 269 17.93 -11.45 -8.60
C CYS A 269 18.73 -11.86 -7.37
N ILE A 270 19.34 -10.91 -6.65
CA ILE A 270 20.03 -11.14 -5.38
C ILE A 270 19.05 -11.68 -4.34
N SER A 271 17.89 -11.05 -4.20
CA SER A 271 16.86 -11.49 -3.27
C SER A 271 16.34 -12.91 -3.59
N LEU A 272 16.26 -13.27 -4.87
CA LEU A 272 15.95 -14.63 -5.33
C LEU A 272 17.04 -15.66 -5.01
N LEU A 273 18.25 -15.24 -4.67
CA LEU A 273 19.39 -16.12 -4.36
C LEU A 273 19.73 -16.11 -2.86
N ASP A 274 19.19 -15.17 -2.08
CA ASP A 274 19.46 -15.09 -0.65
C ASP A 274 18.91 -16.34 0.06
N PRO A 275 19.74 -17.12 0.80
CA PRO A 275 19.30 -18.25 1.60
C PRO A 275 18.61 -17.85 2.92
N LYS A 276 18.61 -16.55 3.28
CA LYS A 276 18.00 -16.00 4.51
C LYS A 276 16.62 -15.37 4.29
N ARG A 277 15.85 -15.87 3.31
CA ARG A 277 14.57 -15.27 2.86
C ARG A 277 13.57 -14.96 3.99
N THR A 278 13.68 -15.62 5.13
CA THR A 278 12.90 -15.32 6.33
C THR A 278 13.58 -14.27 7.22
N VAL A 279 13.55 -12.98 6.86
CA VAL A 279 13.78 -11.91 7.84
C VAL A 279 12.80 -10.76 7.63
N SER A 280 11.99 -10.54 8.66
CA SER A 280 10.92 -9.55 8.79
C SER A 280 11.37 -8.12 8.50
N SER A 281 10.54 -7.36 7.77
CA SER A 281 10.70 -5.92 7.51
C SER A 281 10.89 -5.10 8.80
N PRO A 282 11.77 -4.08 8.83
CA PRO A 282 11.96 -3.20 9.99
C PRO A 282 10.71 -2.40 10.39
N PHE A 283 9.69 -2.28 9.51
CA PHE A 283 8.42 -1.65 9.88
C PHE A 283 7.54 -2.49 10.83
N ILE A 284 7.88 -3.77 11.06
CA ILE A 284 7.13 -4.70 11.93
C ILE A 284 7.74 -4.82 13.34
N GLN A 285 8.81 -4.09 13.65
CA GLN A 285 9.48 -4.19 14.96
C GLN A 285 8.69 -3.62 16.15
N SER A 286 7.57 -2.91 15.95
CA SER A 286 6.81 -2.35 17.06
C SER A 286 5.89 -3.34 17.79
N ILE A 287 5.66 -4.56 17.28
CA ILE A 287 4.64 -5.46 17.87
C ILE A 287 5.12 -6.86 18.28
N ARG A 288 6.35 -7.31 17.98
CA ARG A 288 6.75 -8.69 18.35
C ARG A 288 8.09 -8.78 19.06
N SER A 289 8.03 -8.71 20.37
CA SER A 289 9.02 -9.36 21.22
C SER A 289 8.80 -10.89 21.17
N GLN A 290 9.93 -11.59 21.06
CA GLN A 290 10.13 -13.03 21.29
C GLN A 290 10.12 -13.97 20.07
N HIS A 291 11.35 -14.44 19.79
CA HIS A 291 11.77 -15.74 19.27
C HIS A 291 11.11 -16.25 17.98
N MET A 292 11.90 -16.36 16.89
CA MET A 292 11.69 -17.38 15.86
C MET A 292 13.03 -17.82 15.24
N TYR A 293 13.05 -19.11 14.86
CA TYR A 293 14.15 -19.92 14.36
C TYR A 293 14.44 -19.59 12.88
N GLU A 294 15.71 -19.41 12.48
CA GLU A 294 16.12 -19.19 11.08
C GLU A 294 15.83 -20.46 10.25
N SER A 295 14.93 -20.37 9.26
CA SER A 295 14.64 -21.46 8.31
C SER A 295 15.38 -21.19 7.00
N HIS A 296 16.35 -22.03 6.65
CA HIS A 296 17.10 -21.91 5.40
C HIS A 296 16.33 -22.58 4.25
N ILE A 297 15.85 -21.79 3.29
CA ILE A 297 15.26 -22.31 2.05
C ILE A 297 16.39 -22.51 1.02
N PRO A 298 16.60 -23.74 0.50
CA PRO A 298 17.63 -23.97 -0.51
C PRO A 298 17.29 -23.22 -1.82
N VAL A 299 18.30 -22.59 -2.42
CA VAL A 299 18.17 -21.89 -3.71
C VAL A 299 17.80 -22.90 -4.81
N ASN A 300 16.80 -22.56 -5.63
CA ASN A 300 16.39 -23.43 -6.74
C ASN A 300 17.51 -23.49 -7.80
N PRO A 301 18.09 -24.67 -8.10
CA PRO A 301 19.16 -24.81 -9.08
C PRO A 301 18.74 -24.42 -10.51
N GLU A 302 17.45 -24.54 -10.85
CA GLU A 302 16.92 -24.11 -12.15
C GLU A 302 16.93 -22.59 -12.30
N THR A 303 16.69 -21.85 -11.20
CA THR A 303 16.82 -20.40 -11.14
C THR A 303 18.26 -19.99 -11.47
N VAL A 304 19.26 -20.62 -10.83
CA VAL A 304 20.69 -20.36 -11.11
C VAL A 304 21.04 -20.72 -12.56
N GLY A 305 20.55 -21.85 -13.06
CA GLY A 305 20.74 -22.30 -14.44
C GLY A 305 20.13 -21.36 -15.50
N ALA A 306 19.07 -20.63 -15.16
CA ALA A 306 18.47 -19.62 -16.04
C ALA A 306 19.26 -18.29 -16.06
N MET A 307 19.90 -17.94 -14.95
CA MET A 307 20.71 -16.72 -14.83
C MET A 307 22.06 -16.84 -15.54
N LEU A 308 22.75 -17.98 -15.38
CA LEU A 308 24.11 -18.22 -15.87
C LEU A 308 24.34 -17.92 -17.37
N PRO A 309 23.46 -18.34 -18.31
CA PRO A 309 23.65 -18.08 -19.73
C PRO A 309 23.53 -16.59 -20.10
N LYS A 310 22.69 -15.83 -19.39
CA LYS A 310 22.48 -14.39 -19.62
C LYS A 310 23.65 -13.55 -19.12
N LEU A 311 24.41 -14.06 -18.15
CA LEU A 311 25.64 -13.46 -17.60
C LEU A 311 26.90 -13.68 -18.45
N GLY A 312 26.79 -14.35 -19.60
CA GLY A 312 27.91 -14.51 -20.53
C GLY A 312 28.50 -13.18 -21.03
N LYS A 313 29.35 -13.23 -22.08
CA LYS A 313 30.18 -12.10 -22.58
C LYS A 313 29.52 -10.71 -22.60
N ASN A 314 28.21 -10.60 -22.82
CA ASN A 314 27.50 -9.33 -22.87
C ASN A 314 27.14 -8.77 -21.47
N GLY A 315 26.76 -9.61 -20.50
CA GLY A 315 26.40 -9.16 -19.14
C GLY A 315 27.59 -8.62 -18.36
N ILE A 316 28.73 -9.32 -18.42
CA ILE A 316 29.98 -8.86 -17.79
C ILE A 316 30.46 -7.55 -18.42
N TYR A 317 30.34 -7.40 -19.75
CA TYR A 317 30.76 -6.18 -20.44
C TYR A 317 29.87 -4.98 -20.08
N VAL A 318 28.55 -5.16 -20.05
CA VAL A 318 27.59 -4.11 -19.64
C VAL A 318 27.84 -3.66 -18.20
N VAL A 319 28.08 -4.60 -17.28
CA VAL A 319 28.40 -4.27 -15.89
C VAL A 319 29.75 -3.56 -15.77
N ILE A 320 30.78 -4.00 -16.51
CA ILE A 320 32.10 -3.35 -16.51
C ILE A 320 32.00 -1.91 -17.04
N ASP A 321 31.25 -1.67 -18.11
CA ASP A 321 31.05 -0.35 -18.70
C ASP A 321 30.31 0.60 -17.73
N LEU A 322 29.28 0.09 -17.03
CA LEU A 322 28.52 0.84 -16.03
C LEU A 322 29.26 1.03 -14.69
N SER A 323 30.14 0.10 -14.34
CA SER A 323 30.89 0.08 -13.07
C SER A 323 31.97 1.17 -12.97
N HIS A 324 32.42 1.74 -14.09
CA HIS A 324 33.36 2.87 -14.07
C HIS A 324 32.78 4.13 -13.39
N HIS A 325 31.49 4.13 -13.07
CA HIS A 325 30.81 5.30 -12.51
C HIS A 325 30.02 5.07 -11.21
N ILE A 326 29.80 3.82 -10.74
CA ILE A 326 28.92 3.53 -9.59
C ILE A 326 29.39 2.30 -8.79
N GLU A 327 29.87 2.52 -7.55
CA GLU A 327 30.28 1.45 -6.60
C GLU A 327 29.14 0.49 -6.23
N VAL A 328 27.89 0.97 -6.19
CA VAL A 328 26.71 0.17 -5.84
C VAL A 328 26.46 -0.95 -6.87
N VAL A 329 26.64 -0.67 -8.17
CA VAL A 329 26.49 -1.68 -9.24
C VAL A 329 27.53 -2.79 -9.08
N ILE A 330 28.77 -2.42 -8.75
CA ILE A 330 29.87 -3.37 -8.48
C ILE A 330 29.54 -4.22 -7.25
N SER A 331 29.06 -3.61 -6.17
CA SER A 331 28.73 -4.32 -4.94
C SER A 331 27.57 -5.30 -5.13
N SER A 332 26.48 -4.88 -5.77
CA SER A 332 25.34 -5.73 -6.07
C SER A 332 25.73 -6.87 -7.02
N PHE A 333 26.47 -6.58 -8.11
CA PHE A 333 26.92 -7.60 -9.04
C PHE A 333 27.95 -8.57 -8.42
N GLY A 334 28.88 -8.07 -7.61
CA GLY A 334 29.85 -8.88 -6.90
C GLY A 334 29.18 -9.83 -5.90
N PHE A 335 28.20 -9.35 -5.15
CA PHE A 335 27.38 -10.19 -4.27
C PHE A 335 26.62 -11.24 -5.08
N PHE A 336 26.02 -10.85 -6.20
CA PHE A 336 25.32 -11.74 -7.10
C PHE A 336 26.22 -12.88 -7.66
N CYS A 337 27.42 -12.56 -8.14
CA CYS A 337 28.40 -13.56 -8.60
C CYS A 337 28.80 -14.50 -7.46
N GLN A 338 29.02 -13.96 -6.26
CA GLN A 338 29.31 -14.76 -5.07
C GLN A 338 28.16 -15.72 -4.73
N SER A 339 26.90 -15.25 -4.80
CA SER A 339 25.70 -16.08 -4.59
C SER A 339 25.54 -17.17 -5.65
N CYS A 340 25.95 -16.91 -6.89
CA CYS A 340 25.93 -17.88 -7.98
C CYS A 340 27.17 -18.80 -8.05
N GLN A 341 28.16 -18.61 -7.16
CA GLN A 341 29.46 -19.32 -7.20
C GLN A 341 30.21 -19.18 -8.56
N ILE A 342 30.14 -18.00 -9.17
CA ILE A 342 30.83 -17.63 -10.42
C ILE A 342 32.13 -16.87 -10.09
#